data_AF-A0AAW0GTL4-F1
#
_entry.id   AF-A0AAW0GTL4-F1
#
_cell.length_a   1.000
_cell.length_b   1.000
_cell.length_c   1.000
_cell.angle_alpha   90.00
_cell.angle_beta   90.00
_cell.angle_gamma   90.00
#
_symmetry.space_group_name_H-M   'P 1'
#
loop_
_entity.id
_entity.type
_entity.pdbx_description
1 polymer ?
#
loop_
_entity_poly.entity_id
_entity_poly.type
_entity_poly.pdbx_seq_one_letter_code
_entity_poly.pdbx_strand_id
1 'polypeptide(L)'
;MNRNVEMNALSDTVKVLELNWGSPLPEDLPQMDLILAADCVYFEPAFPLLVQTLSKLADASEKAEFLFCYKKRRKADKRFFTLLKKEFTWEEVSTKESCCD
;
A
#
# COMPACT_ATOMS: atom_id res chain seq x y z
N MET A 1 2.46 5.41 -15.65
CA MET A 1 1.69 4.17 -15.42
C MET A 1 0.72 3.86 -16.57
N ASN A 2 -0.01 4.83 -17.14
CA ASN A 2 -0.94 4.60 -18.27
C ASN A 2 -0.35 3.75 -19.42
N ARG A 3 0.87 4.10 -19.88
CA ARG A 3 1.56 3.32 -20.93
C ARG A 3 1.72 1.83 -20.59
N ASN A 4 1.97 1.48 -19.33
CA ASN A 4 2.10 0.08 -18.92
C ASN A 4 0.76 -0.65 -18.97
N VAL A 5 -0.34 0.03 -18.63
CA VAL A 5 -1.69 -0.52 -18.72
C VAL A 5 -2.05 -0.82 -20.17
N GLU A 6 -1.78 0.13 -21.08
CA GLU A 6 -1.99 -0.04 -22.52
C GLU A 6 -1.16 -1.19 -23.08
N MET A 7 0.12 -1.27 -22.74
CA MET A 7 1.03 -2.33 -23.20
C MET A 7 0.60 -3.74 -22.76
N ASN A 8 -0.15 -3.86 -21.67
CA ASN A 8 -0.68 -5.13 -21.18
C ASN A 8 -2.15 -5.36 -21.55
N ALA A 9 -2.75 -4.49 -22.38
CA ALA A 9 -4.15 -4.54 -22.80
C ALA A 9 -5.15 -4.58 -21.63
N LEU A 10 -4.90 -3.78 -20.58
CA LEU A 10 -5.72 -3.73 -19.36
C LEU A 10 -6.59 -2.48 -19.24
N SER A 11 -6.66 -1.64 -20.28
CA SER A 11 -7.33 -0.33 -20.22
C SER A 11 -8.82 -0.40 -19.86
N ASP A 12 -9.48 -1.54 -20.12
CA ASP A 12 -10.90 -1.74 -19.81
C ASP A 12 -11.16 -2.06 -18.33
N THR A 13 -10.13 -2.47 -17.58
CA THR A 13 -10.27 -2.95 -16.18
C THR A 13 -9.36 -2.22 -15.20
N VAL A 14 -8.34 -1.50 -15.66
CA VAL A 14 -7.39 -0.78 -14.82
C VAL A 14 -7.48 0.72 -15.09
N LYS A 15 -7.88 1.47 -14.04
CA LYS A 15 -7.83 2.93 -14.03
C LYS A 15 -6.57 3.40 -13.31
N VAL A 16 -5.85 4.35 -13.91
CA VAL A 16 -4.70 5.01 -13.27
C VAL A 16 -5.16 6.33 -12.69
N LEU A 17 -4.89 6.53 -11.40
CA LEU A 17 -5.17 7.76 -10.68
C LEU A 17 -3.90 8.26 -9.98
N GLU A 18 -3.76 9.57 -9.86
CA GLU A 18 -2.73 10.18 -9.03
C GLU A 18 -3.16 10.15 -7.57
N LEU A 19 -2.28 9.69 -6.68
CA LEU A 19 -2.51 9.67 -5.23
C LEU A 19 -1.26 10.16 -4.52
N ASN A 20 -1.27 11.43 -4.14
CA ASN A 20 -0.19 12.04 -3.37
C ASN A 20 -0.36 11.73 -1.89
N TRP A 21 0.66 11.13 -1.28
CA TRP A 21 0.60 10.75 0.13
C TRP A 21 0.47 11.98 1.04
N GLY A 22 -0.46 11.92 1.98
CA GLY A 22 -0.79 13.00 2.93
C GLY A 22 -1.84 13.98 2.41
N SER A 23 -2.09 14.02 1.10
CA SER A 23 -3.16 14.81 0.51
C SER A 23 -4.55 14.22 0.80
N PRO A 24 -5.64 14.96 0.54
CA PRO A 24 -7.00 14.39 0.51
C PRO A 24 -7.10 13.24 -0.51
N LEU A 25 -7.97 12.27 -0.22
CA LEU A 25 -8.26 11.19 -1.17
C LEU A 25 -9.07 11.75 -2.36
N PRO A 26 -8.84 11.25 -3.59
CA PRO A 26 -9.74 11.50 -4.72
C PRO A 26 -11.20 11.15 -4.39
N GLU A 27 -12.13 12.02 -4.79
CA GLU A 27 -13.56 11.83 -4.53
C GLU A 27 -14.16 10.64 -5.29
N ASP A 28 -13.49 10.19 -6.36
CA ASP A 28 -13.93 9.13 -7.26
C ASP A 28 -13.35 7.75 -6.91
N LEU A 29 -12.78 7.59 -5.71
CA LEU A 29 -12.28 6.30 -5.23
C LEU A 29 -13.43 5.31 -4.98
N PRO A 30 -13.44 4.15 -5.64
CA PRO A 30 -14.39 3.09 -5.31
C PRO A 30 -14.11 2.49 -3.93
N GLN A 31 -15.08 1.73 -3.41
CA GLN A 31 -14.80 0.80 -2.31
C GLN A 31 -13.80 -0.27 -2.78
N MET A 32 -12.75 -0.49 -1.99
CA MET A 32 -11.72 -1.47 -2.28
C MET A 32 -11.91 -2.69 -1.38
N ASP A 33 -11.75 -3.88 -1.96
CA ASP A 33 -11.62 -5.12 -1.19
C ASP A 33 -10.16 -5.41 -0.81
N LEU A 34 -9.20 -4.85 -1.56
CA LEU A 34 -7.78 -5.11 -1.40
C LEU A 34 -6.94 -3.88 -1.74
N ILE A 35 -5.99 -3.55 -0.86
CA ILE A 35 -5.01 -2.48 -1.06
C ILE A 35 -3.60 -3.09 -1.02
N LEU A 36 -2.87 -2.91 -2.12
CA LEU A 36 -1.52 -3.45 -2.31
C LEU A 36 -0.50 -2.32 -2.28
N ALA A 37 0.55 -2.48 -1.48
CA ALA A 37 1.68 -1.56 -1.45
C ALA A 37 3.01 -2.34 -1.51
N ALA A 38 3.80 -2.04 -2.55
CA ALA A 38 5.06 -2.73 -2.81
C ALA A 38 6.24 -1.76 -2.76
N ASP A 39 7.22 -2.06 -1.90
CA ASP A 39 8.48 -1.31 -1.75
C ASP A 39 8.27 0.21 -1.52
N CYS A 40 7.18 0.59 -0.84
CA CYS A 40 6.86 2.00 -0.53
C CYS A 40 7.67 2.60 0.64
N VAL A 41 8.34 1.76 1.45
CA VAL A 41 9.05 2.17 2.66
C VAL A 41 10.54 2.35 2.37
N TYR A 42 10.92 3.50 1.81
CA TYR A 42 12.34 3.81 1.51
C TYR A 42 12.75 5.26 1.77
N PHE A 43 11.80 6.20 1.80
CA PHE A 43 12.07 7.63 1.99
C PHE A 43 11.44 8.13 3.30
N GLU A 44 12.28 8.32 4.32
CA GLU A 44 11.85 8.58 5.70
C GLU A 44 10.92 9.80 5.88
N PRO A 45 11.13 10.95 5.21
CA PRO A 45 10.23 12.09 5.32
C PRO A 45 8.79 11.78 4.87
N ALA A 46 8.60 10.79 3.99
CA ALA A 46 7.28 10.39 3.51
C ALA A 46 6.56 9.38 4.42
N PHE A 47 7.22 8.81 5.43
CA PHE A 47 6.60 7.79 6.29
C PHE A 47 5.31 8.26 6.99
N PRO A 48 5.25 9.47 7.61
CA PRO A 48 4.01 9.93 8.23
C PRO A 48 2.89 10.15 7.20
N LEU A 49 3.24 10.65 6.01
CA LEU A 49 2.30 10.91 4.92
C LEU A 49 1.70 9.60 4.38
N LEU A 50 2.52 8.56 4.25
CA LEU A 50 2.08 7.23 3.84
C LEU A 50 1.12 6.64 4.88
N VAL A 51 1.49 6.64 6.17
CA VAL A 51 0.61 6.12 7.24
C VAL A 51 -0.73 6.87 7.28
N GLN A 52 -0.71 8.20 7.14
CA GLN A 52 -1.93 8.99 7.07
C GLN A 52 -2.81 8.59 5.87
N THR A 53 -2.20 8.34 4.72
CA THR A 53 -2.94 7.95 3.51
C THR A 53 -3.56 6.57 3.67
N LEU A 54 -2.83 5.61 4.26
CA LEU A 54 -3.35 4.27 4.55
C LEU A 54 -4.53 4.33 5.52
N SER A 55 -4.43 5.13 6.57
CA SER A 55 -5.53 5.32 7.53
C SER A 55 -6.78 5.88 6.84
N LYS A 56 -6.64 6.94 6.02
CA LYS A 56 -7.76 7.46 5.22
C LYS A 56 -8.36 6.42 4.27
N LEU A 57 -7.52 5.59 3.64
CA LEU A 57 -7.99 4.53 2.75
C LEU A 57 -8.74 3.43 3.51
N ALA A 58 -8.31 3.11 4.74
CA ALA A 58 -9.01 2.15 5.60
C ALA A 58 -10.38 2.68 6.03
N ASP A 59 -10.47 3.96 6.39
CA ASP A 59 -11.75 4.62 6.70
C ASP A 59 -12.67 4.66 5.47
N ALA A 60 -12.10 4.92 4.30
CA ALA A 60 -12.84 4.98 3.04
C ALA A 60 -13.20 3.58 2.49
N SER A 61 -12.62 2.50 3.00
CA SER A 61 -12.85 1.12 2.53
C SER A 61 -12.73 0.14 3.69
N GLU A 62 -13.77 0.12 4.54
CA GLU A 62 -13.77 -0.58 5.83
C GLU A 62 -13.49 -2.09 5.75
N LYS A 63 -13.75 -2.70 4.59
CA LYS A 63 -13.56 -4.15 4.35
C LYS A 63 -12.26 -4.48 3.62
N ALA A 64 -11.46 -3.47 3.27
CA ALA A 64 -10.25 -3.67 2.49
C ALA A 64 -9.20 -4.45 3.30
N GLU A 65 -8.65 -5.50 2.71
CA GLU A 65 -7.43 -6.13 3.21
C GLU A 65 -6.20 -5.35 2.72
N PHE A 66 -5.21 -5.15 3.60
CA PHE A 66 -3.99 -4.42 3.26
C PHE A 66 -2.81 -5.39 3.20
N LEU A 67 -2.23 -5.56 2.01
CA LEU A 67 -1.01 -6.34 1.83
C LEU A 67 0.17 -5.43 1.52
N PHE A 68 1.15 -5.47 2.41
CA PHE A 68 2.40 -4.75 2.28
C PHE A 68 3.55 -5.71 2.00
N CYS A 69 4.27 -5.47 0.91
CA CYS A 69 5.55 -6.11 0.67
C CYS A 69 6.67 -5.07 0.67
N TYR A 70 7.76 -5.38 1.37
CA TYR A 70 8.91 -4.51 1.46
C TYR A 70 10.18 -5.33 1.60
N LYS A 71 11.27 -4.83 1.02
CA LYS A 71 12.60 -5.36 1.34
C LYS A 71 13.12 -4.66 2.59
N LYS A 72 13.39 -5.42 3.65
CA LYS A 72 14.07 -4.92 4.86
C LYS A 72 15.48 -4.47 4.49
N ARG A 73 15.72 -3.16 4.48
CA ARG A 73 16.99 -2.58 4.01
C ARG A 73 17.70 -1.78 5.09
N ARG A 74 16.99 -1.11 6.00
CA ARG A 74 17.59 -0.10 6.90
C ARG A 74 17.01 -0.12 8.31
N LYS A 75 17.75 0.47 9.25
CA LYS A 75 17.24 0.72 10.62
C LYS A 75 16.06 1.70 10.63
N ALA A 76 15.99 2.60 9.64
CA ALA A 76 14.92 3.59 9.49
C ALA A 76 13.53 2.95 9.29
N ASP A 77 13.47 1.73 8.74
CA ASP A 77 12.24 0.97 8.55
C ASP A 77 11.49 0.81 9.89
N LYS A 78 12.21 0.72 11.02
CA LYS A 78 11.61 0.68 12.37
C LYS A 78 10.74 1.91 12.66
N ARG A 79 11.12 3.09 12.18
CA ARG A 79 10.35 4.32 12.40
C ARG A 79 9.00 4.25 11.70
N PHE A 80 8.95 3.73 10.48
CA PHE A 80 7.70 3.51 9.75
C PHE A 80 6.76 2.59 10.55
N PHE A 81 7.23 1.41 10.99
CA PHE A 81 6.40 0.48 11.76
C PHE A 81 5.95 1.06 13.11
N THR A 82 6.78 1.88 13.78
CA THR A 82 6.34 2.58 15.00
C THR A 82 5.20 3.56 14.74
N LEU A 83 5.18 4.23 13.58
CA LEU A 83 4.08 5.12 13.19
C LEU A 83 2.85 4.29 12.81
N LEU A 84 3.04 3.25 12.00
CA LEU A 84 1.97 2.37 11.53
C LEU A 84 1.21 1.71 12.69
N LYS A 85 1.92 1.30 13.76
CA LYS A 85 1.32 0.65 14.95
C LYS A 85 0.29 1.50 15.69
N LYS A 86 0.30 2.82 15.48
CA LYS A 86 -0.67 3.70 16.11
C LYS A 86 -2.07 3.57 15.49
N GLU A 87 -2.11 3.24 14.20
CA GLU A 87 -3.35 3.19 13.41
C GLU A 87 -3.72 1.75 13.02
N PHE A 88 -2.74 0.83 12.94
CA PHE A 88 -2.94 -0.52 12.43
C PHE A 88 -2.34 -1.61 13.33
N THR A 89 -2.99 -2.78 13.30
CA THR A 89 -2.40 -4.07 13.67
C THR A 89 -2.08 -4.85 12.40
N TRP A 90 -1.00 -5.62 12.40
CA TRP A 90 -0.63 -6.48 11.27
C TRP A 90 0.02 -7.76 11.75
N GLU A 91 0.03 -8.74 10.87
CA GLU A 91 0.78 -9.98 11.02
C GLU A 91 1.74 -10.17 9.84
N GLU A 92 2.84 -10.88 10.09
CA GLU A 92 3.80 -11.22 9.04
C GLU A 92 3.32 -12.48 8.32
N VAL A 93 3.07 -12.38 7.03
CA VAL A 93 2.66 -13.52 6.20
C VAL A 93 3.90 -14.35 5.85
N SER A 94 4.04 -15.53 6.46
CA SER A 94 5.09 -16.47 6.08
C SER A 94 4.81 -17.03 4.69
N THR A 95 5.73 -16.87 3.76
CA THR A 95 5.76 -17.73 2.56
C THR A 95 6.09 -19.15 3.03
N LYS A 96 5.09 -20.01 3.17
CA LYS A 96 5.34 -21.45 3.16
C LYS A 96 5.85 -21.76 1.76
N GLU A 97 7.16 -21.78 1.59
CA GLU A 97 7.77 -22.59 0.54
C GLU A 97 7.40 -24.03 0.89
N SER A 98 6.32 -24.54 0.31
CA SER A 98 6.22 -25.98 0.11
C SER A 98 7.42 -26.31 -0.77
N CYS A 99 8.49 -26.83 -0.17
CA CYS A 99 9.54 -27.55 -0.88
C CYS A 99 8.84 -28.43 -1.91
N CYS A 100 9.16 -28.19 -3.18
CA CYS A 100 9.01 -29.22 -4.18
C CYS A 100 9.94 -30.36 -3.74
N ASP A 101 9.37 -31.42 -3.18
CA ASP A 101 9.98 -32.76 -3.18
C ASP A 101 9.98 -33.32 -4.61
#